data_AF-A0A1A8ID37-F1
#
_entry.id   AF-A0A1A8ID37-F1
#
_cell.length_a   1.000
_cell.length_b   1.000
_cell.length_c   1.000
_cell.angle_alpha   90.00
_cell.angle_beta   90.00
_cell.angle_gamma   90.00
#
_symmetry.space_group_name_H-M   'P 1'
#
loop_
_entity.id
_entity.type
_entity.pdbx_description
1 polymer ?
#
loop_
_entity_poly.entity_id
_entity_poly.type
_entity_poly.pdbx_seq_one_letter_code
_entity_poly.pdbx_strand_id
1 'polypeptide(L)'
;KRAFLVTPPCAGQRRNLLSKHSKRASLPVRPESPEEILQSIVPQHHPFSVELEVDGDQALSAGLDLVRRPDFDPTHTLLIRFRDEQYAAQDEDTARAFFLKLLLQQIHNSEVFEGPSGCKNLALDSQALRDDSYFDLGCLLALSLAHGGPPVGFFSPALYQCLFNYPANRPLSLRHMTPDTHLTHQVRQIAEAESLDKLREAMAASW
;
A
#
# COMPACT_ATOMS: atom_id res chain seq x y z
N LYS A 1 54.30 -7.77 3.75
CA LYS A 1 54.58 -7.79 2.28
C LYS A 1 53.44 -8.55 1.60
N ARG A 2 52.69 -7.81 0.76
CA ARG A 2 51.79 -8.16 -0.36
C ARG A 2 50.85 -9.39 -0.30
N ALA A 3 49.57 -9.04 -0.50
CA ALA A 3 48.42 -9.87 -0.82
C ALA A 3 48.54 -10.60 -2.17
N PHE A 4 47.79 -11.69 -2.32
CA PHE A 4 47.35 -12.21 -3.61
C PHE A 4 45.85 -12.04 -3.77
N LEU A 5 45.50 -11.72 -5.01
CA LEU A 5 44.25 -11.16 -5.49
C LEU A 5 43.08 -12.16 -5.53
N VAL A 6 41.91 -11.59 -5.29
CA VAL A 6 40.55 -12.08 -5.53
C VAL A 6 40.29 -12.39 -7.02
N THR A 7 39.45 -13.40 -7.30
CA THR A 7 38.39 -13.28 -8.33
C THR A 7 37.10 -13.95 -7.80
N PRO A 8 35.92 -13.29 -7.85
CA PRO A 8 34.64 -13.90 -7.55
C PRO A 8 33.91 -14.37 -8.83
N PRO A 9 32.93 -15.29 -8.74
CA PRO A 9 32.14 -15.71 -9.89
C PRO A 9 31.16 -14.64 -10.35
N CYS A 10 30.87 -14.67 -11.65
CA CYS A 10 30.07 -13.73 -12.44
C CYS A 10 28.76 -13.27 -11.80
N ALA A 11 28.50 -11.97 -11.96
CA ALA A 11 27.31 -11.25 -11.57
C ALA A 11 26.05 -11.78 -12.28
N GLY A 12 25.16 -12.40 -11.50
CA GLY A 12 23.74 -12.50 -11.81
C GLY A 12 23.07 -11.13 -11.67
N GLN A 13 22.22 -10.82 -12.64
CA GLN A 13 21.62 -9.53 -12.95
C GLN A 13 20.81 -8.94 -11.78
N ARG A 14 21.46 -8.14 -10.93
CA ARG A 14 20.78 -7.26 -9.96
C ARG A 14 20.12 -6.13 -10.73
N ARG A 15 18.78 -6.08 -10.70
CA ARG A 15 18.01 -4.92 -11.14
C ARG A 15 18.40 -3.72 -10.27
N ASN A 16 19.28 -2.87 -10.78
CA ASN A 16 19.58 -1.57 -10.19
C ASN A 16 18.37 -0.65 -10.40
N LEU A 17 17.44 -0.66 -9.44
CA LEU A 17 16.46 0.41 -9.32
C LEU A 17 17.13 1.58 -8.61
N LEU A 18 17.78 2.44 -9.41
CA LEU A 18 18.14 3.78 -8.99
C LEU A 18 16.88 4.45 -8.44
N SER A 19 16.89 4.79 -7.15
CA SER A 19 15.99 5.75 -6.54
C SER A 19 16.12 7.07 -7.30
N LYS A 20 15.28 7.24 -8.33
CA LYS A 20 14.97 8.55 -8.87
C LYS A 20 13.96 9.14 -7.90
N HIS A 21 14.47 9.88 -6.90
CA HIS A 21 13.66 10.91 -6.26
C HIS A 21 13.15 11.84 -7.37
N SER A 22 11.92 11.61 -7.80
CA SER A 22 11.21 12.55 -8.64
C SER A 22 11.00 13.81 -7.80
N LYS A 23 11.91 14.77 -7.92
CA LYS A 23 11.63 16.14 -7.53
C LYS A 23 10.54 16.62 -8.50
N ARG A 24 9.28 16.33 -8.18
CA ARG A 24 8.14 16.88 -8.91
C ARG A 24 8.21 18.39 -8.70
N ALA A 25 8.60 19.12 -9.75
CA ALA A 25 8.46 20.57 -9.75
C ALA A 25 6.95 20.86 -9.61
N SER A 26 6.55 21.37 -8.45
CA SER A 26 5.19 21.85 -8.23
C SER A 26 5.00 23.09 -9.10
N LEU A 27 4.37 22.91 -10.26
CA LEU A 27 3.74 24.02 -10.96
C LEU A 27 2.71 24.68 -10.03
N PRO A 28 2.38 25.96 -10.21
CA PRO A 28 1.34 26.61 -9.41
C PRO A 28 0.00 25.95 -9.75
N VAL A 29 -0.39 24.97 -8.92
CA VAL A 29 -1.69 24.31 -9.01
C VAL A 29 -2.70 25.33 -8.47
N ARG A 30 -3.77 25.58 -9.23
CA ARG A 30 -4.95 26.30 -8.70
C ARG A 30 -5.39 25.61 -7.40
N PRO A 31 -5.98 26.32 -6.42
CA PRO A 31 -6.63 25.64 -5.31
C PRO A 31 -7.86 24.90 -5.85
N GLU A 32 -7.64 23.72 -6.42
CA GLU A 32 -8.66 22.77 -6.84
C GLU A 32 -9.15 22.03 -5.60
N SER A 33 -10.46 21.80 -5.51
CA SER A 33 -10.99 21.00 -4.41
C SER A 33 -10.50 19.54 -4.53
N PRO A 34 -10.40 18.78 -3.42
CA PRO A 34 -10.04 17.37 -3.50
C PRO A 34 -10.94 16.57 -4.47
N GLU A 35 -12.21 16.94 -4.58
CA GLU A 35 -13.16 16.36 -5.51
C GLU A 35 -12.80 16.67 -6.96
N GLU A 36 -12.43 17.91 -7.29
CA GLU A 36 -11.98 18.30 -8.64
C GLU A 36 -10.71 17.53 -9.04
N ILE A 37 -9.77 17.37 -8.11
CA ILE A 37 -8.55 16.58 -8.32
C ILE A 37 -8.92 15.13 -8.61
N LEU A 38 -9.77 14.51 -7.79
CA LEU A 38 -10.19 13.12 -8.01
C LEU A 38 -10.93 12.96 -9.35
N GLN A 39 -11.83 13.88 -9.69
CA GLN A 39 -12.53 13.88 -10.99
C GLN A 39 -11.58 14.01 -12.19
N SER A 40 -10.44 14.69 -12.03
CA SER A 40 -9.42 14.78 -13.08
C SER A 40 -8.62 13.49 -13.28
N ILE A 41 -8.57 12.63 -12.25
CA ILE A 41 -7.83 11.35 -12.28
C ILE A 41 -8.72 10.23 -12.83
N VAL A 42 -10.05 10.33 -12.67
CA VAL A 42 -10.97 9.33 -13.21
C VAL A 42 -10.79 9.19 -14.72
N PRO A 43 -10.55 7.96 -15.25
CA PRO A 43 -10.38 7.73 -16.67
C PRO A 43 -11.56 8.28 -17.47
N GLN A 44 -11.36 9.44 -18.10
CA GLN A 44 -12.34 9.98 -19.03
C GLN A 44 -12.12 9.30 -20.38
N HIS A 45 -12.96 8.31 -20.69
CA HIS A 45 -13.04 7.64 -21.99
C HIS A 45 -11.70 7.08 -22.53
N HIS A 46 -11.15 6.08 -21.84
CA HIS A 46 -10.07 5.28 -22.42
C HIS A 46 -10.61 4.27 -23.45
N PRO A 47 -9.97 4.14 -24.63
CA PRO A 47 -10.43 3.24 -25.69
C PRO A 47 -10.22 1.76 -25.37
N PHE A 48 -9.44 1.45 -24.34
CA PHE A 48 -9.09 0.10 -23.93
C PHE A 48 -9.73 -0.25 -22.59
N SER A 49 -10.24 -1.47 -22.51
CA SER A 49 -10.83 -2.03 -21.32
C SER A 49 -10.15 -3.36 -20.96
N VAL A 50 -10.19 -3.68 -19.67
CA VAL A 50 -9.75 -4.97 -19.14
C VAL A 50 -10.91 -5.63 -18.41
N GLU A 51 -11.18 -6.88 -18.79
CA GLU A 51 -12.19 -7.70 -18.14
C GLU A 51 -11.60 -8.35 -16.89
N LEU A 52 -12.34 -8.22 -15.79
CA LEU A 52 -12.02 -8.79 -14.50
C LEU A 52 -13.18 -9.67 -14.04
N GLU A 53 -12.94 -10.97 -13.98
CA GLU A 53 -13.86 -11.90 -13.35
C GLU A 53 -13.61 -11.93 -11.84
N VAL A 54 -14.69 -11.89 -11.06
CA VAL A 54 -14.66 -11.94 -9.60
C VAL A 54 -15.47 -13.14 -9.14
N ASP A 55 -14.82 -14.00 -8.36
CA ASP A 55 -15.46 -15.18 -7.76
C ASP A 55 -16.05 -14.80 -6.39
N GLY A 56 -17.36 -14.94 -6.25
CA GLY A 56 -18.13 -14.47 -5.09
C GLY A 56 -17.71 -13.10 -4.59
N ASP A 57 -17.25 -13.06 -3.34
CA ASP A 57 -16.81 -11.83 -2.70
C ASP A 57 -15.30 -11.56 -2.84
N GLN A 58 -14.54 -12.36 -3.57
CA GLN A 58 -13.06 -12.35 -3.58
C GLN A 58 -12.44 -11.23 -4.44
N ALA A 59 -12.87 -9.98 -4.22
CA ALA A 59 -12.41 -8.81 -4.96
C ALA A 59 -10.89 -8.57 -4.82
N LEU A 60 -10.33 -8.80 -3.62
CA LEU A 60 -8.90 -8.64 -3.39
C LEU A 60 -8.07 -9.64 -4.19
N SER A 61 -8.48 -10.91 -4.23
CA SER A 61 -7.77 -11.92 -5.03
C SER A 61 -7.79 -11.56 -6.51
N ALA A 62 -8.97 -11.23 -7.05
CA ALA A 62 -9.10 -10.81 -8.44
C ALA A 62 -8.27 -9.55 -8.75
N GLY A 63 -8.26 -8.57 -7.84
CA GLY A 63 -7.43 -7.38 -7.96
C GLY A 63 -5.94 -7.69 -7.97
N LEU A 64 -5.46 -8.55 -7.06
CA LEU A 64 -4.06 -8.97 -7.02
C LEU A 64 -3.65 -9.66 -8.32
N ASP A 65 -4.49 -10.56 -8.84
CA ASP A 65 -4.26 -11.22 -10.11
C ASP A 65 -4.19 -10.22 -11.27
N LEU A 66 -5.00 -9.15 -11.24
CA LEU A 66 -4.98 -8.07 -12.24
C LEU A 66 -3.69 -7.26 -12.21
N VAL A 67 -3.27 -6.75 -11.04
CA VAL A 67 -2.08 -5.87 -10.95
C VAL A 67 -0.78 -6.60 -11.18
N ARG A 68 -0.78 -7.93 -11.00
CA ARG A 68 0.37 -8.81 -11.26
C ARG A 68 0.46 -9.26 -12.73
N ARG A 69 -0.50 -8.92 -13.59
CA ARG A 69 -0.42 -9.25 -15.02
C ARG A 69 0.73 -8.48 -15.68
N PRO A 70 1.50 -9.10 -16.59
CA PRO A 70 2.63 -8.45 -17.25
C PRO A 70 2.19 -7.30 -18.20
N ASP A 71 0.94 -7.33 -18.66
CA ASP A 71 0.30 -6.33 -19.51
C ASP A 71 -0.64 -5.40 -18.73
N PHE A 72 -0.53 -5.36 -17.40
CA PHE A 72 -1.31 -4.47 -16.57
C PHE A 72 -1.06 -3.00 -16.95
N ASP A 73 -2.15 -2.30 -17.29
CA ASP A 73 -2.17 -0.86 -17.49
C ASP A 73 -3.26 -0.25 -16.59
N PRO A 74 -2.91 0.62 -15.62
CA PRO A 74 -3.86 1.22 -14.68
C PRO A 74 -4.85 2.19 -15.36
N THR A 75 -4.59 2.61 -16.60
CA THR A 75 -5.45 3.52 -17.36
C THR A 75 -6.60 2.82 -18.08
N HIS A 76 -6.53 1.50 -18.25
CA HIS A 76 -7.60 0.72 -18.87
C HIS A 76 -8.87 0.74 -18.02
N THR A 77 -10.01 0.89 -18.67
CA THR A 77 -11.32 0.84 -18.00
C THR A 77 -11.58 -0.56 -17.46
N LEU A 78 -11.96 -0.67 -16.19
CA LEU A 78 -12.33 -1.95 -15.58
C LEU A 78 -13.75 -2.37 -15.98
N LEU A 79 -13.87 -3.55 -16.61
CA LEU A 79 -15.13 -4.23 -16.88
C LEU A 79 -15.26 -5.40 -15.90
N ILE A 80 -16.25 -5.33 -15.01
CA ILE A 80 -16.35 -6.24 -13.86
C ILE A 80 -17.44 -7.26 -14.09
N ARG A 81 -17.10 -8.54 -13.96
CA ARG A 81 -18.05 -9.65 -14.06
C ARG A 81 -17.97 -10.52 -12.82
N PHE A 82 -19.04 -10.50 -12.03
CA PHE A 82 -19.19 -11.44 -10.92
C PHE A 82 -19.69 -12.79 -11.45
N ARG A 83 -19.07 -13.88 -11.01
CA ARG A 83 -19.50 -15.24 -11.39
C ARG A 83 -20.80 -15.66 -10.70
N ASP A 84 -21.02 -15.18 -9.48
CA ASP A 84 -22.23 -15.48 -8.73
C ASP A 84 -23.33 -14.47 -9.04
N GLU A 85 -24.50 -14.97 -9.43
CA GLU A 85 -25.71 -14.19 -9.73
C GLU A 85 -26.15 -13.28 -8.57
N GLN A 86 -25.81 -13.64 -7.33
CA GLN A 86 -26.12 -12.84 -6.14
C GLN A 86 -25.38 -11.49 -6.09
N TYR A 87 -24.29 -11.36 -6.83
CA TYR A 87 -23.49 -10.14 -6.97
C TYR A 87 -23.62 -9.53 -8.38
N ALA A 88 -24.50 -10.07 -9.23
CA ALA A 88 -24.75 -9.53 -10.55
C ALA A 88 -25.31 -8.10 -10.42
N ALA A 89 -24.60 -7.16 -11.02
CA ALA A 89 -25.04 -5.77 -11.12
C ALA A 89 -25.88 -5.56 -12.38
N GLN A 90 -26.76 -4.55 -12.34
CA GLN A 90 -27.63 -4.21 -13.48
C GLN A 90 -26.86 -3.53 -14.62
N ASP A 91 -25.76 -2.86 -14.29
CA ASP A 91 -24.93 -2.11 -15.22
C ASP A 91 -23.44 -2.15 -14.78
N GLU A 92 -22.55 -1.81 -15.72
CA GLU A 92 -21.10 -1.83 -15.55
C GLU A 92 -20.60 -0.86 -14.46
N ASP A 93 -21.23 0.30 -14.32
CA ASP A 93 -20.80 1.31 -13.34
C ASP A 93 -21.14 0.86 -11.92
N THR A 94 -22.32 0.26 -11.74
CA THR A 94 -22.74 -0.38 -10.49
C THR A 94 -21.84 -1.58 -10.15
N ALA A 95 -21.48 -2.41 -11.14
CA ALA A 95 -20.56 -3.53 -10.96
C ALA A 95 -19.18 -3.05 -10.48
N ARG A 96 -18.64 -2.01 -11.14
CA ARG A 96 -17.36 -1.39 -10.79
C ARG A 96 -17.39 -0.78 -9.39
N ALA A 97 -18.41 0.02 -9.08
CA ALA A 97 -18.54 0.64 -7.77
C ALA A 97 -18.64 -0.41 -6.64
N PHE A 98 -19.38 -1.49 -6.88
CA PHE A 98 -19.51 -2.59 -5.92
C PHE A 98 -18.18 -3.33 -5.72
N PHE A 99 -17.47 -3.65 -6.80
CA PHE A 99 -16.14 -4.24 -6.74
C PHE A 99 -15.14 -3.38 -5.97
N LEU A 100 -15.05 -2.08 -6.27
CA LEU A 100 -14.13 -1.16 -5.61
C LEU A 100 -14.43 -1.03 -4.11
N LYS A 101 -15.71 -1.03 -3.74
CA LYS A 101 -16.13 -1.05 -2.32
C LYS A 101 -15.67 -2.32 -1.62
N LEU A 102 -15.88 -3.47 -2.25
CA LEU A 102 -15.50 -4.78 -1.69
C LEU A 102 -13.98 -4.93 -1.59
N LEU A 103 -13.27 -4.51 -2.63
CA LEU A 103 -11.80 -4.43 -2.66
C LEU A 103 -11.28 -3.61 -1.49
N LEU A 104 -11.77 -2.36 -1.31
CA LEU A 104 -11.29 -1.50 -0.23
C LEU A 104 -11.58 -2.10 1.16
N GLN A 105 -12.73 -2.73 1.35
CA GLN A 105 -13.07 -3.43 2.58
C GLN A 105 -12.11 -4.60 2.87
N GLN A 106 -11.74 -5.37 1.85
CA GLN A 106 -10.80 -6.49 2.01
C GLN A 106 -9.37 -6.02 2.24
N ILE A 107 -8.94 -4.96 1.56
CA ILE A 107 -7.64 -4.31 1.81
C ILE A 107 -7.57 -3.82 3.26
N HIS A 108 -8.63 -3.16 3.75
CA HIS A 108 -8.74 -2.71 5.15
C HIS A 108 -8.54 -3.87 6.14
N ASN A 109 -9.07 -5.06 5.83
CA ASN A 109 -9.01 -6.23 6.69
C ASN A 109 -7.78 -7.12 6.46
N SER A 110 -6.89 -6.76 5.52
CA SER A 110 -5.70 -7.54 5.21
C SER A 110 -4.65 -7.46 6.33
N GLU A 111 -3.79 -8.48 6.40
CA GLU A 111 -2.71 -8.58 7.38
C GLU A 111 -1.60 -7.53 7.17
N VAL A 112 -1.56 -6.89 6.00
CA VAL A 112 -0.64 -5.80 5.67
C VAL A 112 -0.87 -4.57 6.56
N PHE A 113 -2.06 -4.42 7.15
CA PHE A 113 -2.40 -3.31 8.01
C PHE A 113 -2.76 -3.75 9.43
N GLU A 114 -2.09 -3.15 10.41
CA GLU A 114 -2.34 -3.37 11.83
C GLU A 114 -2.96 -2.14 12.51
N GLY A 115 -3.54 -2.35 13.68
CA GLY A 115 -4.12 -1.28 14.49
C GLY A 115 -5.64 -1.13 14.35
N PRO A 116 -6.22 -0.23 15.17
CA PRO A 116 -7.67 -0.05 15.24
C PRO A 116 -8.23 0.56 13.96
N SER A 117 -9.51 0.27 13.70
CA SER A 117 -10.25 0.85 12.58
C SER A 117 -10.17 2.39 12.62
N GLY A 118 -9.83 3.01 11.48
CA GLY A 118 -9.65 4.46 11.37
C GLY A 118 -8.24 4.97 11.69
N CYS A 119 -7.37 4.12 12.26
CA CYS A 119 -6.00 4.48 12.63
C CYS A 119 -4.99 3.37 12.29
N LYS A 120 -5.15 2.72 11.12
CA LYS A 120 -4.29 1.62 10.70
C LYS A 120 -2.90 2.09 10.27
N ASN A 121 -1.88 1.34 10.68
CA ASN A 121 -0.50 1.45 10.20
C ASN A 121 -0.14 0.23 9.35
N LEU A 122 1.02 0.27 8.69
CA LEU A 122 1.59 -0.92 8.08
C LEU A 122 2.04 -1.89 9.18
N ALA A 123 1.59 -3.14 9.07
CA ALA A 123 2.10 -4.23 9.89
C ALA A 123 3.57 -4.48 9.55
N LEU A 124 4.36 -4.93 10.53
CA LEU A 124 5.73 -5.39 10.29
C LEU A 124 5.71 -6.86 9.90
N ASP A 125 5.48 -7.14 8.62
CA ASP A 125 5.38 -8.50 8.07
C ASP A 125 6.43 -8.75 6.98
N SER A 126 7.37 -9.64 7.29
CA SER A 126 8.44 -10.02 6.37
C SER A 126 7.96 -10.85 5.19
N GLN A 127 6.87 -11.61 5.33
CA GLN A 127 6.28 -12.41 4.26
C GLN A 127 5.55 -11.50 3.28
N ALA A 128 4.72 -10.57 3.78
CA ALA A 128 4.09 -9.54 2.95
C ALA A 128 5.11 -8.70 2.16
N LEU A 129 6.30 -8.46 2.72
CA LEU A 129 7.38 -7.78 2.00
C LEU A 129 8.00 -8.66 0.90
N ARG A 130 8.18 -9.96 1.15
CA ARG A 130 8.73 -10.91 0.16
C ARG A 130 7.77 -11.15 -1.00
N ASP A 131 6.48 -11.12 -0.73
CA ASP A 131 5.42 -11.39 -1.71
C ASP A 131 4.96 -10.12 -2.44
N ASP A 132 5.68 -9.00 -2.29
CA ASP A 132 5.36 -7.68 -2.85
C ASP A 132 3.96 -7.16 -2.47
N SER A 133 3.33 -7.70 -1.42
CA SER A 133 1.97 -7.35 -1.00
C SER A 133 1.79 -5.87 -0.69
N TYR A 134 2.79 -5.21 -0.07
CA TYR A 134 2.72 -3.76 0.17
C TYR A 134 2.67 -2.95 -1.13
N PHE A 135 3.38 -3.40 -2.16
CA PHE A 135 3.38 -2.77 -3.47
C PHE A 135 2.05 -3.01 -4.19
N ASP A 136 1.61 -4.26 -4.24
CA ASP A 136 0.37 -4.65 -4.93
C ASP A 136 -0.86 -3.98 -4.31
N LEU A 137 -0.96 -3.97 -2.97
CA LEU A 137 -2.05 -3.27 -2.28
C LEU A 137 -1.98 -1.76 -2.50
N GLY A 138 -0.77 -1.18 -2.57
CA GLY A 138 -0.58 0.21 -2.95
C GLY A 138 -1.10 0.52 -4.35
N CYS A 139 -0.82 -0.35 -5.32
CA CYS A 139 -1.36 -0.28 -6.68
C CYS A 139 -2.89 -0.39 -6.68
N LEU A 140 -3.47 -1.31 -5.89
CA LEU A 140 -4.92 -1.49 -5.80
C LEU A 140 -5.63 -0.30 -5.15
N LEU A 141 -5.03 0.31 -4.13
CA LEU A 141 -5.53 1.55 -3.54
C LEU A 141 -5.51 2.70 -4.54
N ALA A 142 -4.42 2.84 -5.30
CA ALA A 142 -4.31 3.84 -6.35
C ALA A 142 -5.31 3.60 -7.49
N LEU A 143 -5.47 2.34 -7.91
CA LEU A 143 -6.45 1.92 -8.91
C LEU A 143 -7.88 2.22 -8.42
N SER A 144 -8.19 1.91 -7.16
CA SER A 144 -9.48 2.26 -6.57
C SER A 144 -9.74 3.76 -6.62
N LEU A 145 -8.77 4.58 -6.25
CA LEU A 145 -8.90 6.05 -6.33
C LEU A 145 -9.09 6.52 -7.78
N ALA A 146 -8.29 5.98 -8.71
CA ALA A 146 -8.36 6.34 -10.11
C ALA A 146 -9.70 5.94 -10.73
N HIS A 147 -10.30 4.82 -10.35
CA HIS A 147 -11.57 4.38 -10.93
C HIS A 147 -12.81 4.87 -10.15
N GLY A 148 -12.66 5.88 -9.29
CA GLY A 148 -13.78 6.50 -8.57
C GLY A 148 -14.29 5.68 -7.38
N GLY A 149 -13.44 4.82 -6.82
CA GLY A 149 -13.72 4.02 -5.64
C GLY A 149 -13.86 4.87 -4.36
N PRO A 150 -14.29 4.24 -3.26
CA PRO A 150 -14.50 4.95 -2.00
C PRO A 150 -13.20 5.54 -1.44
N PRO A 151 -13.28 6.63 -0.65
CA PRO A 151 -12.11 7.22 -0.02
C PRO A 151 -11.39 6.24 0.90
N VAL A 152 -10.05 6.20 0.79
CA VAL A 152 -9.20 5.48 1.74
C VAL A 152 -9.17 6.30 3.02
N GLY A 153 -10.04 5.98 3.98
CA GLY A 153 -10.26 6.77 5.21
C GLY A 153 -9.82 6.09 6.50
N PHE A 154 -8.99 5.05 6.42
CA PHE A 154 -8.67 4.19 7.57
C PHE A 154 -7.21 4.22 8.01
N PHE A 155 -6.35 4.98 7.33
CA PHE A 155 -4.94 5.10 7.71
C PHE A 155 -4.75 6.01 8.92
N SER A 156 -3.72 5.71 9.71
CA SER A 156 -3.29 6.59 10.78
C SER A 156 -2.77 7.92 10.22
N PRO A 157 -2.83 9.02 11.00
CA PRO A 157 -2.20 10.28 10.62
C PRO A 157 -0.71 10.13 10.30
N ALA A 158 -0.03 9.20 10.97
CA ALA A 158 1.39 8.93 10.74
C ALA A 158 1.64 8.27 9.39
N LEU A 159 0.79 7.31 8.99
CA LEU A 159 0.89 6.66 7.69
C LEU A 159 0.63 7.66 6.56
N TYR A 160 -0.37 8.53 6.68
CA TYR A 160 -0.55 9.63 5.72
C TYR A 160 0.66 10.56 5.66
N GLN A 161 1.22 10.93 6.81
CA GLN A 161 2.43 11.74 6.87
C GLN A 161 3.59 11.06 6.14
N CYS A 162 3.74 9.73 6.26
CA CYS A 162 4.76 8.96 5.54
C CYS A 162 4.51 8.92 4.03
N LEU A 163 3.27 8.65 3.61
CA LEU A 163 2.90 8.53 2.19
C LEU A 163 3.11 9.84 1.43
N PHE A 164 2.73 10.96 2.04
CA PHE A 164 2.74 12.27 1.38
C PHE A 164 3.93 13.15 1.78
N ASN A 165 4.76 12.72 2.75
CA ASN A 165 5.75 13.55 3.42
C ASN A 165 5.17 14.93 3.79
N TYR A 166 3.99 14.93 4.41
CA TYR A 166 3.28 16.15 4.78
C TYR A 166 2.72 16.05 6.21
N PRO A 167 3.06 17.01 7.10
CA PRO A 167 4.01 18.10 6.90
C PRO A 167 5.45 17.59 6.70
N ALA A 168 6.19 18.25 5.81
CA ALA A 168 7.49 17.78 5.35
C ALA A 168 8.51 17.62 6.48
N ASN A 169 9.23 16.49 6.46
CA ASN A 169 10.32 16.18 7.38
C ASN A 169 9.92 16.24 8.88
N ARG A 170 8.62 16.12 9.19
CA ARG A 170 8.19 16.01 10.59
C ARG A 170 8.66 14.65 11.13
N PRO A 171 9.32 14.61 12.30
CA PRO A 171 9.76 13.35 12.89
C PRO A 171 8.56 12.55 13.40
N LEU A 172 8.64 11.23 13.23
CA LEU A 172 7.77 10.28 13.92
C LEU A 172 8.26 10.05 15.35
N SER A 173 7.40 9.49 16.17
CA SER A 173 7.68 9.18 17.58
C SER A 173 6.80 8.03 18.03
N LEU A 174 7.09 7.45 19.21
CA LEU A 174 6.37 6.30 19.78
C LEU A 174 4.84 6.40 19.73
N ARG A 175 4.26 7.59 19.90
CA ARG A 175 2.81 7.81 19.84
C ARG A 175 2.16 7.50 18.48
N HIS A 176 2.97 7.41 17.44
CA HIS A 176 2.53 7.12 16.07
C HIS A 176 2.57 5.63 15.75
N MET A 177 3.22 4.82 16.59
CA MET A 177 3.22 3.37 16.43
C MET A 177 1.85 2.79 16.83
N THR A 178 1.55 1.63 16.28
CA THR A 178 0.31 0.90 16.60
C THR A 178 0.29 0.52 18.08
N PRO A 179 -0.77 0.88 18.84
CA PRO A 179 -0.84 0.52 20.25
C PRO A 179 -0.91 -1.00 20.43
N ASP A 180 -0.46 -1.46 21.59
CA ASP A 180 -0.60 -2.85 22.06
C ASP A 180 0.03 -3.94 21.16
N THR A 181 0.93 -3.55 20.24
CA THR A 181 1.75 -4.51 19.51
C THR A 181 3.03 -4.83 20.29
N HIS A 182 3.53 -6.05 20.12
CA HIS A 182 4.78 -6.47 20.73
C HIS A 182 5.94 -5.51 20.41
N LEU A 183 6.04 -5.09 19.14
CA LEU A 183 7.04 -4.12 18.69
C LEU A 183 6.92 -2.79 19.44
N THR A 184 5.71 -2.24 19.58
CA THR A 184 5.50 -0.97 20.30
C THR A 184 5.87 -1.09 21.77
N HIS A 185 5.53 -2.20 22.43
CA HIS A 185 5.95 -2.46 23.81
C HIS A 185 7.48 -2.54 23.94
N GLN A 186 8.15 -3.24 23.02
CA GLN A 186 9.61 -3.36 23.02
C GLN A 186 10.30 -2.01 22.81
N VAL A 187 9.89 -1.24 21.80
CA VAL A 187 10.50 0.09 21.55
C VAL A 187 10.24 1.03 22.73
N ARG A 188 9.09 0.91 23.40
CA ARG A 188 8.82 1.66 24.64
C ARG A 188 9.77 1.25 25.76
N GLN A 189 9.97 -0.05 26.02
CA GLN A 189 10.92 -0.52 27.02
C GLN A 189 12.35 -0.06 26.75
N ILE A 190 12.78 -0.08 25.49
CA ILE A 190 14.10 0.43 25.07
C ILE A 190 14.20 1.93 25.37
N ALA A 191 13.16 2.71 25.04
CA ALA A 191 13.14 4.16 25.25
C ALA A 191 13.08 4.56 26.73
N GLU A 192 12.48 3.74 27.59
CA GLU A 192 12.30 3.98 29.02
C GLU A 192 13.38 3.31 29.90
N ALA A 193 14.36 2.62 29.30
CA ALA A 193 15.40 1.92 30.05
C ALA A 193 16.34 2.90 30.78
N GLU A 194 16.34 2.85 32.11
CA GLU A 194 17.18 3.69 32.98
C GLU A 194 18.56 3.08 33.29
N SER A 195 18.82 1.85 32.86
CA SER A 195 20.09 1.16 33.07
C SER A 195 20.52 0.35 31.86
N LEU A 196 21.83 0.11 31.74
CA LEU A 196 22.39 -0.71 30.66
C LEU A 196 21.85 -2.15 30.70
N ASP A 197 21.62 -2.69 31.89
CA ASP A 197 21.10 -4.05 32.05
C ASP A 197 19.65 -4.15 31.58
N LYS A 198 18.78 -3.20 31.97
CA LYS A 198 17.39 -3.12 31.46
C LYS A 198 17.35 -2.94 29.95
N LEU A 199 18.24 -2.11 29.40
CA LEU A 199 18.35 -1.92 27.95
C LEU A 199 18.75 -3.22 27.24
N ARG A 200 19.70 -3.96 27.80
CA ARG A 200 20.13 -5.27 27.26
C ARG A 200 19.00 -6.29 27.31
N GLU A 201 18.26 -6.36 28.40
CA GLU A 201 17.08 -7.24 28.52
C GLU A 201 16.01 -6.90 27.47
N ALA A 202 15.67 -5.62 27.31
CA ALA A 202 14.70 -5.16 26.32
C ALA A 202 15.15 -5.47 24.87
N MET A 203 16.45 -5.34 24.57
CA MET A 203 16.99 -5.69 23.26
C MET A 203 17.12 -7.21 23.05
N ALA A 204 17.38 -8.00 24.09
CA ALA A 204 17.59 -9.45 24.00
C ALA A 204 16.29 -10.25 23.83
N ALA A 205 15.14 -9.65 24.12
CA ALA A 205 13.83 -10.26 23.85
C ALA A 205 13.49 -10.36 22.34
N SER A 206 14.48 -10.40 21.45
CA SER A 206 14.34 -10.24 20.00
C SER A 206 14.21 -11.58 19.24
N TRP A 207 13.03 -11.76 18.63
CA TRP A 207 12.64 -12.58 17.46
C TRP A 207 12.96 -14.08 17.45
#